data_AF-A0A2N9Y1D4-F1
#
_entry.id   AF-A0A2N9Y1D4-F1
#
_cell.length_a   1.000
_cell.length_b   1.000
_cell.length_c   1.000
_cell.angle_alpha   90.00
_cell.angle_beta   90.00
_cell.angle_gamma   90.00
#
_symmetry.space_group_name_H-M   'P 1'
#
loop_
_entity.id
_entity.type
_entity.pdbx_description
1 polymer ?
#
loop_
_entity_poly.entity_id
_entity_poly.type
_entity_poly.pdbx_seq_one_letter_code
_entity_poly.pdbx_strand_id
1 'polypeptide(L)'
;MYQFFLDAWAALRLRFYPKTHYRYSPLIIVPVLLTLGLINMANMSQLLGHQAGITVFILALTVLRWGILGMTMQTILGYYSKQPGQWYGYVLVTEALILPMIAMLYWPQALATAGSFWLIWTMVVQVSGFVRISQQNVFKVALAYIIYFLVTSLAGGMLLLVFSTMGWLDINSMAQSFQQILTIPAAETGMR
;
A
#
# COMPACT_ATOMS: atom_id res chain seq x y z
N MET A 1 5.04 18.90 -7.27
CA MET A 1 5.80 17.78 -6.68
C MET A 1 6.61 18.19 -5.45
N TYR A 2 7.33 19.31 -5.44
CA TYR A 2 8.15 19.71 -4.28
C TYR A 2 7.39 19.76 -2.93
N GLN A 3 6.21 20.39 -2.91
CA GLN A 3 5.35 20.44 -1.71
C GLN A 3 4.94 19.05 -1.21
N PHE A 4 4.64 18.11 -2.11
CA PHE A 4 4.26 16.75 -1.75
C PHE A 4 5.37 16.02 -0.96
N PHE A 5 6.63 16.17 -1.37
CA PHE A 5 7.76 15.58 -0.65
C PHE A 5 8.04 16.28 0.68
N LEU A 6 7.82 17.60 0.77
CA LEU A 6 7.89 18.31 2.04
C LEU A 6 6.81 17.81 3.01
N ASP A 7 5.60 17.57 2.53
CA ASP A 7 4.51 17.02 3.34
C ASP A 7 4.80 15.60 3.80
N ALA A 8 5.37 14.76 2.92
CA ALA A 8 5.86 13.42 3.26
C ALA A 8 6.95 13.46 4.33
N TRP A 9 7.91 14.37 4.18
CA TRP A 9 8.99 14.57 5.15
C TRP A 9 8.47 15.13 6.50
N ALA A 10 7.47 16.00 6.47
CA ALA A 10 6.81 16.49 7.66
C ALA A 10 6.06 15.35 8.38
N ALA A 11 5.29 14.55 7.64
CA ALA A 11 4.59 13.38 8.16
C ALA A 11 5.58 12.38 8.78
N LEU A 12 6.73 12.13 8.13
CA LEU A 12 7.77 11.25 8.64
C LEU A 12 8.33 11.71 10.00
N ARG A 13 8.36 13.03 10.24
CA ARG A 13 8.74 13.62 11.54
C ARG A 13 7.56 13.78 12.50
N LEU A 14 6.44 13.09 12.24
CA LEU A 14 5.20 13.14 13.00
C LEU A 14 4.58 14.54 13.11
N ARG A 15 4.87 15.41 12.14
CA ARG A 15 4.29 16.75 12.00
C ARG A 15 3.16 16.68 10.99
N PHE A 16 1.93 16.71 11.50
CA PHE A 16 0.72 16.52 10.70
C PHE A 16 -0.05 17.83 10.53
N TYR A 17 -0.66 18.01 9.37
CA TYR A 17 -1.48 19.15 9.04
C TYR A 17 -2.98 18.77 8.99
N PRO A 18 -3.91 19.73 9.00
CA PRO A 18 -5.33 19.44 8.84
C PRO A 18 -5.64 18.79 7.48
N LYS A 19 -6.75 18.04 7.40
CA LYS A 19 -7.17 17.32 6.18
C LYS A 19 -7.26 18.20 4.93
N THR A 20 -7.63 19.46 5.09
CA THR A 20 -7.77 20.43 3.99
C THR A 20 -6.44 20.79 3.32
N HIS A 21 -5.31 20.58 4.02
CA HIS A 21 -3.98 20.84 3.51
C HIS A 21 -3.56 19.81 2.44
N TYR A 22 -3.97 18.55 2.61
CA TYR A 22 -3.59 17.44 1.73
C TYR A 22 -4.45 17.39 0.46
N ARG A 23 -4.45 18.47 -0.33
CA ARG A 23 -5.12 18.54 -1.63
C ARG A 23 -4.09 18.56 -2.74
N TYR A 24 -4.02 17.46 -3.47
CA TYR A 24 -3.09 17.31 -4.58
C TYR A 24 -3.82 17.30 -5.93
N SER A 25 -3.18 17.90 -6.93
CA SER A 25 -3.64 17.81 -8.31
C SER A 25 -3.51 16.37 -8.83
N PRO A 26 -4.40 15.90 -9.73
CA PRO A 26 -4.25 14.62 -10.42
C PRO A 26 -2.86 14.39 -11.02
N LEU A 27 -2.17 15.46 -11.44
CA LEU A 27 -0.80 15.42 -11.95
C LEU A 27 0.23 14.92 -10.94
N ILE A 28 -0.07 14.93 -9.63
CA ILE A 28 0.77 14.35 -8.57
C ILE A 28 0.26 12.96 -8.20
N ILE A 29 -1.06 12.78 -8.15
CA ILE A 29 -1.69 11.52 -7.74
C ILE A 29 -1.30 10.38 -8.68
N VAL A 30 -1.47 10.59 -9.99
CA VAL A 30 -1.22 9.55 -11.01
C VAL A 30 0.22 9.03 -10.97
N PRO A 31 1.28 9.87 -11.07
CA PRO A 31 2.65 9.35 -11.06
C PRO A 31 3.04 8.69 -9.74
N VAL A 32 2.52 9.17 -8.59
CA VAL A 32 2.76 8.52 -7.30
C VAL A 32 2.12 7.14 -7.26
N LEU A 33 0.85 7.01 -7.66
CA LEU A 33 0.17 5.71 -7.71
C LEU A 33 0.81 4.74 -8.69
N LEU A 34 1.26 5.23 -9.86
CA LEU A 34 2.01 4.42 -10.81
C LEU A 34 3.31 3.91 -10.20
N THR A 35 4.08 4.78 -9.53
CA THR A 35 5.35 4.39 -8.90
C THR A 35 5.11 3.36 -7.79
N LEU A 36 4.10 3.57 -6.95
CA LEU A 36 3.70 2.59 -5.92
C LEU A 36 3.27 1.27 -6.53
N GLY A 37 2.53 1.31 -7.64
CA GLY A 37 2.11 0.12 -8.36
C GLY A 37 3.29 -0.67 -8.93
N LEU A 38 4.32 0.01 -9.44
CA LEU A 38 5.56 -0.63 -9.90
C LEU A 38 6.35 -1.26 -8.75
N ILE A 39 6.42 -0.61 -7.58
CA ILE A 39 7.06 -1.20 -6.39
C ILE A 39 6.30 -2.43 -5.93
N ASN A 40 4.97 -2.34 -5.82
CA ASN A 40 4.13 -3.46 -5.44
C ASN A 40 4.25 -4.62 -6.45
N MET A 41 4.37 -4.30 -7.73
CA MET A 41 4.60 -5.28 -8.79
C MET A 41 5.94 -5.99 -8.60
N ALA A 42 7.03 -5.25 -8.38
CA ALA A 42 8.34 -5.87 -8.19
C ALA A 42 8.39 -6.77 -6.95
N ASN A 43 7.67 -6.40 -5.89
CA ASN A 43 7.57 -7.24 -4.68
C ASN A 43 6.71 -8.50 -4.93
N MET A 44 5.62 -8.38 -5.69
CA MET A 44 4.69 -9.49 -5.92
C MET A 44 5.05 -10.35 -7.13
N SER A 45 5.84 -9.87 -8.09
CA SER A 45 6.27 -10.66 -9.26
C SER A 45 7.19 -11.82 -8.86
N GLN A 46 7.90 -11.68 -7.73
CA GLN A 46 8.63 -12.79 -7.11
C GLN A 46 7.69 -13.93 -6.66
N LEU A 47 6.47 -13.60 -6.26
CA LEU A 47 5.48 -14.56 -5.76
C LEU A 47 4.56 -15.09 -6.86
N LEU A 48 4.18 -14.21 -7.79
CA LEU A 48 3.11 -14.46 -8.75
C LEU A 48 3.64 -14.74 -10.17
N GLY A 49 4.91 -14.48 -10.43
CA GLY A 49 5.53 -14.60 -11.76
C GLY A 49 5.45 -13.31 -12.58
N HIS A 50 6.05 -13.37 -13.78
CA HIS A 50 6.19 -12.22 -14.70
C HIS A 50 5.24 -12.37 -15.90
N GLN A 51 3.95 -12.07 -15.69
CA GLN A 51 2.95 -12.02 -16.76
C GLN A 51 2.38 -10.61 -16.89
N ALA A 52 2.11 -10.16 -18.11
CA ALA A 52 1.54 -8.83 -18.36
C ALA A 52 0.18 -8.62 -17.64
N GLY A 53 -0.63 -9.67 -17.50
CA GLY A 53 -1.88 -9.63 -16.75
C GLY A 53 -1.68 -9.36 -15.26
N ILE A 54 -0.62 -9.91 -14.65
CA ILE A 54 -0.25 -9.69 -13.25
C ILE A 54 0.18 -8.24 -13.03
N THR A 55 0.96 -7.68 -13.96
CA THR A 55 1.33 -6.27 -13.94
C THR A 55 0.10 -5.37 -13.90
N VAL A 56 -0.85 -5.54 -14.81
CA VAL A 56 -2.06 -4.70 -14.86
C VAL A 56 -2.95 -4.92 -13.64
N PHE A 57 -3.06 -6.17 -13.16
CA PHE A 57 -3.78 -6.49 -11.93
C PHE A 57 -3.21 -5.79 -10.71
N ILE A 58 -1.89 -5.81 -10.51
CA ILE A 58 -1.25 -5.18 -9.35
C ILE A 58 -1.36 -3.65 -9.40
N LEU A 59 -1.26 -3.05 -10.59
CA LEU A 59 -1.51 -1.62 -10.77
C LEU A 59 -2.95 -1.26 -10.38
N ALA A 60 -3.93 -2.01 -10.88
CA ALA A 60 -5.34 -1.82 -10.54
C ALA A 60 -5.60 -2.03 -9.04
N LEU A 61 -5.04 -3.08 -8.45
CA LEU A 61 -5.14 -3.38 -7.03
C LEU A 61 -4.52 -2.27 -6.17
N THR A 62 -3.41 -1.67 -6.61
CA THR A 62 -2.76 -0.55 -5.90
C THR A 62 -3.66 0.69 -5.85
N VAL A 63 -4.26 1.05 -6.98
CA VAL A 63 -5.21 2.19 -7.04
C VAL A 63 -6.45 1.90 -6.18
N LEU A 64 -6.97 0.68 -6.27
CA LEU A 64 -8.13 0.22 -5.52
C LEU A 64 -7.85 0.24 -4.00
N ARG A 65 -6.70 -0.26 -3.56
CA ARG A 65 -6.25 -0.23 -2.16
C ARG A 65 -6.19 1.19 -1.61
N TRP A 66 -5.55 2.09 -2.34
CA TRP A 66 -5.45 3.51 -1.99
C TRP A 66 -6.84 4.15 -1.85
N GLY A 67 -7.74 3.87 -2.80
CA GLY A 67 -9.12 4.35 -2.79
C GLY A 67 -9.93 3.82 -1.60
N ILE A 68 -9.87 2.51 -1.34
CA ILE A 68 -10.60 1.88 -0.22
C ILE A 68 -10.09 2.40 1.11
N LEU A 69 -8.78 2.58 1.29
CA LEU A 69 -8.22 3.15 2.52
C LEU A 69 -8.73 4.57 2.76
N GLY A 70 -8.66 5.43 1.74
CA GLY A 70 -9.17 6.80 1.80
C GLY A 70 -10.67 6.85 2.11
N MET A 71 -11.47 6.01 1.45
CA MET A 71 -12.91 5.91 1.67
C MET A 71 -13.24 5.40 3.08
N THR A 72 -12.58 4.34 3.53
CA THR A 72 -12.85 3.70 4.83
C THR A 72 -12.53 4.68 5.97
N MET A 73 -11.40 5.38 5.87
CA MET A 73 -11.02 6.41 6.83
C MET A 73 -11.97 7.61 6.78
N GLN A 74 -12.48 7.98 5.60
CA GLN A 74 -13.51 9.01 5.47
C GLN A 74 -14.81 8.60 6.14
N THR A 75 -15.28 7.37 5.94
CA THR A 75 -16.53 6.90 6.52
C THR A 75 -16.42 6.78 8.04
N ILE A 76 -15.38 6.10 8.54
CA ILE A 76 -15.28 5.80 9.97
C ILE A 76 -14.77 6.99 10.76
N LEU A 77 -13.64 7.59 10.35
CA LEU A 77 -13.10 8.73 11.09
C LEU A 77 -13.86 10.01 10.79
N GLY A 78 -14.41 10.18 9.58
CA GLY A 78 -15.23 11.34 9.23
C GLY A 78 -16.59 11.35 9.91
N TYR A 79 -17.18 10.19 10.22
CA TYR A 79 -18.42 10.12 11.02
C TYR A 79 -18.24 10.75 12.41
N TYR A 80 -17.06 10.58 13.03
CA TYR A 80 -16.76 11.11 14.36
C TYR A 80 -15.97 12.43 14.36
N SER A 81 -15.34 12.80 13.25
CA SER A 81 -14.49 13.98 13.13
C SER A 81 -15.23 15.12 12.43
N LYS A 82 -15.42 16.24 13.14
CA LYS A 82 -16.01 17.47 12.59
C LYS A 82 -15.11 18.22 11.59
N GLN A 83 -13.92 17.70 11.29
CA GLN A 83 -13.00 18.39 10.40
C GLN A 83 -13.44 18.25 8.93
N PRO A 84 -13.51 19.35 8.16
CA PRO A 84 -13.81 19.30 6.73
C PRO A 84 -12.62 18.72 5.94
N GLY A 85 -12.89 18.09 4.80
CA GLY A 85 -11.86 17.58 3.88
C GLY A 85 -11.92 16.06 3.65
N GLN A 86 -11.02 15.57 2.81
CA GLN A 86 -10.92 14.19 2.36
C GLN A 86 -9.59 13.57 2.79
N TRP A 87 -9.57 12.27 3.11
CA TRP A 87 -8.35 11.58 3.54
C TRP A 87 -7.43 11.12 2.40
N TYR A 88 -7.90 11.14 1.15
CA TYR A 88 -7.15 10.60 -0.01
C TYR A 88 -5.74 11.18 -0.16
N GLY A 89 -5.56 12.48 0.09
CA GLY A 89 -4.24 13.12 -0.01
C GLY A 89 -3.29 12.70 1.11
N TYR A 90 -3.77 12.62 2.35
CA TYR A 90 -2.96 12.14 3.48
C TYR A 90 -2.57 10.67 3.29
N VAL A 91 -3.51 9.84 2.80
CA VAL A 91 -3.22 8.45 2.42
C VAL A 91 -2.16 8.42 1.34
N LEU A 92 -2.27 9.23 0.28
CA LEU A 92 -1.27 9.27 -0.79
C LEU A 92 0.14 9.61 -0.28
N VAL A 93 0.25 10.60 0.61
CA VAL A 93 1.52 11.03 1.20
C VAL A 93 2.16 9.92 2.02
N THR A 94 1.36 9.24 2.84
CA THR A 94 1.84 8.16 3.71
C THR A 94 2.18 6.89 2.94
N GLU A 95 1.40 6.55 1.91
CA GLU A 95 1.72 5.46 0.98
C GLU A 95 3.02 5.75 0.21
N ALA A 96 3.27 7.00 -0.17
CA ALA A 96 4.52 7.41 -0.83
C ALA A 96 5.75 7.29 0.07
N LEU A 97 5.61 7.11 1.38
CA LEU A 97 6.74 6.79 2.24
C LEU A 97 7.33 5.41 1.95
N ILE A 98 6.64 4.56 1.16
CA ILE A 98 7.17 3.29 0.67
C ILE A 98 8.18 3.50 -0.47
N LEU A 99 8.24 4.67 -1.13
CA LEU A 99 9.13 4.91 -2.27
C LEU A 99 10.61 4.56 -2.04
N PRO A 100 11.24 4.79 -0.87
CA PRO A 100 12.61 4.36 -0.60
C PRO A 100 12.83 2.84 -0.70
N MET A 101 11.76 2.05 -0.61
CA MET A 101 11.81 0.60 -0.79
C MET A 101 12.24 0.18 -2.19
N ILE A 102 12.22 1.08 -3.18
CA ILE A 102 12.85 0.85 -4.49
C ILE A 102 14.32 0.44 -4.33
N ALA A 103 15.02 0.96 -3.32
CA ALA A 103 16.42 0.58 -3.05
C ALA A 103 16.58 -0.91 -2.73
N MET A 104 15.55 -1.56 -2.16
CA MET A 104 15.58 -3.00 -1.87
C MET A 104 15.55 -3.86 -3.13
N LEU A 105 15.11 -3.32 -4.27
CA LEU A 105 15.19 -4.02 -5.56
C LEU A 105 16.64 -4.18 -6.04
N TYR A 106 17.55 -3.32 -5.58
CA TYR A 106 18.97 -3.35 -5.96
C TYR A 106 19.84 -4.05 -4.90
N TRP A 107 19.55 -3.84 -3.60
CA TRP A 107 20.32 -4.42 -2.49
C TRP A 107 19.42 -5.12 -1.44
N PRO A 108 18.75 -6.22 -1.81
CA PRO A 108 17.77 -6.86 -0.94
C PRO A 108 18.38 -7.41 0.35
N GLN A 109 19.54 -8.08 0.31
CA GLN A 109 20.14 -8.67 1.52
C GLN A 109 20.67 -7.61 2.48
N ALA A 110 21.32 -6.55 1.98
CA ALA A 110 21.90 -5.51 2.81
C ALA A 110 20.84 -4.63 3.47
N LEU A 111 19.71 -4.43 2.80
CA LEU A 111 18.63 -3.54 3.27
C LEU A 111 17.47 -4.29 3.92
N ALA A 112 17.44 -5.62 3.95
CA ALA A 112 16.32 -6.42 4.49
C ALA A 112 15.82 -5.94 5.86
N THR A 113 16.74 -5.81 6.82
CA THR A 113 16.44 -5.36 8.18
C THR A 113 16.01 -3.91 8.20
N ALA A 114 16.74 -3.02 7.51
CA ALA A 114 16.43 -1.60 7.45
C ALA A 114 15.07 -1.33 6.78
N GLY A 115 14.74 -2.07 5.73
CA GLY A 115 13.46 -2.03 5.03
C GLY A 115 12.30 -2.48 5.91
N SER A 116 12.49 -3.54 6.70
CA SER A 116 11.48 -3.97 7.68
C SER A 116 11.21 -2.89 8.73
N PHE A 117 12.27 -2.29 9.30
CA PHE A 117 12.12 -1.17 10.24
C PHE A 117 11.45 0.04 9.57
N TRP A 118 11.80 0.32 8.32
CA TRP A 118 11.20 1.41 7.56
C TRP A 118 9.70 1.19 7.36
N LEU A 119 9.27 -0.01 6.92
CA LEU A 119 7.85 -0.34 6.78
C LEU A 119 7.08 -0.17 8.09
N ILE A 120 7.63 -0.67 9.21
CA ILE A 120 7.03 -0.49 10.54
C ILE A 120 6.91 1.01 10.86
N TRP A 121 7.96 1.79 10.61
CA TRP A 121 7.94 3.23 10.86
C TRP A 121 6.91 3.96 10.00
N THR A 122 6.80 3.65 8.71
CA THR A 122 5.77 4.25 7.83
C THR A 122 4.36 3.92 8.30
N MET A 123 4.14 2.71 8.82
CA MET A 123 2.87 2.32 9.44
C MET A 123 2.60 3.16 10.71
N VAL A 124 3.59 3.32 11.60
CA VAL A 124 3.47 4.18 12.79
C VAL A 124 3.13 5.61 12.40
N VAL A 125 3.80 6.17 11.38
CA VAL A 125 3.51 7.51 10.85
C VAL A 125 2.07 7.60 10.35
N GLN A 126 1.63 6.63 9.55
CA GLN A 126 0.28 6.62 8.97
C GLN A 126 -0.80 6.57 10.06
N VAL A 127 -0.69 5.63 11.01
CA VAL A 127 -1.62 5.51 12.15
C VAL A 127 -1.58 6.76 13.02
N SER A 128 -0.40 7.27 13.35
CA SER A 128 -0.25 8.44 14.23
C SER A 128 -0.89 9.69 13.62
N GLY A 129 -0.77 9.90 12.31
CA GLY A 129 -1.43 11.03 11.67
C GLY A 129 -2.93 10.81 11.54
N PHE A 130 -3.44 9.59 11.35
CA PHE A 130 -4.88 9.36 11.46
C PHE A 130 -5.41 9.74 12.84
N VAL A 131 -4.75 9.29 13.92
CA VAL A 131 -5.12 9.61 15.30
C VAL A 131 -5.07 11.12 15.54
N ARG A 132 -3.95 11.78 15.22
CA ARG A 132 -3.75 13.21 15.47
C ARG A 132 -4.62 14.11 14.60
N ILE A 133 -4.79 13.81 13.32
CA ILE A 133 -5.60 14.63 12.42
C ILE A 133 -7.09 14.44 12.72
N SER A 134 -7.54 13.20 12.96
CA SER A 134 -8.96 12.92 13.24
C SER A 134 -9.39 13.31 14.65
N GLN A 135 -8.43 13.46 15.57
CA GLN A 135 -8.64 13.63 17.02
C GLN A 135 -9.46 12.47 17.60
N GLN A 136 -9.24 11.24 17.08
CA GLN A 136 -9.92 10.02 17.52
C GLN A 136 -8.95 9.05 18.20
N ASN A 137 -9.50 8.15 19.01
CA ASN A 137 -8.72 7.10 19.67
C ASN A 137 -8.10 6.11 18.67
N VAL A 138 -6.95 5.56 19.04
CA VAL A 138 -6.24 4.52 18.28
C VAL A 138 -7.14 3.32 17.95
N PHE A 139 -8.04 2.93 18.87
CA PHE A 139 -9.00 1.84 18.63
C PHE A 139 -9.94 2.08 17.46
N LYS A 140 -10.38 3.32 17.21
CA LYS A 140 -11.22 3.63 16.06
C LYS A 140 -10.44 3.59 14.76
N VAL A 141 -9.19 4.02 14.79
CA VAL A 141 -8.27 3.88 13.65
C VAL A 141 -8.00 2.40 13.37
N ALA A 142 -7.78 1.58 14.41
CA ALA A 142 -7.64 0.13 14.28
C ALA A 142 -8.90 -0.52 13.69
N LEU A 143 -10.10 -0.15 14.14
CA LEU A 143 -11.37 -0.61 13.55
C LEU A 143 -11.45 -0.23 12.07
N ALA A 144 -11.00 0.97 11.70
CA ALA A 144 -10.96 1.39 10.31
C ALA A 144 -10.00 0.55 9.47
N TYR A 145 -8.84 0.16 10.01
CA TYR A 145 -7.93 -0.79 9.34
C TYR A 145 -8.54 -2.18 9.20
N ILE A 146 -9.28 -2.68 10.19
CA ILE A 146 -9.98 -3.98 10.11
C ILE A 146 -11.02 -3.94 8.98
N ILE A 147 -11.85 -2.89 8.93
CA ILE A 147 -12.85 -2.74 7.87
C ILE A 147 -12.17 -2.58 6.51
N TYR A 148 -11.11 -1.78 6.43
CA TYR A 148 -10.31 -1.62 5.23
C TYR A 148 -9.75 -2.95 4.74
N PHE A 149 -9.24 -3.81 5.64
CA PHE A 149 -8.73 -5.13 5.29
C PHE A 149 -9.83 -6.02 4.71
N LEU A 150 -11.01 -6.06 5.33
CA LEU A 150 -12.15 -6.84 4.84
C LEU A 150 -12.63 -6.36 3.46
N VAL A 151 -12.82 -5.05 3.31
CA VAL A 151 -13.29 -4.45 2.05
C VAL A 151 -12.26 -4.63 0.94
N THR A 152 -10.96 -4.46 1.24
CA THR A 152 -9.88 -4.66 0.26
C THR A 152 -9.75 -6.13 -0.12
N SER A 153 -9.95 -7.07 0.81
CA SER A 153 -9.91 -8.50 0.50
C SER A 153 -11.06 -8.92 -0.41
N LEU A 154 -12.28 -8.43 -0.14
CA LEU A 154 -13.45 -8.67 -1.00
C LEU A 154 -13.27 -8.05 -2.39
N ALA A 155 -12.88 -6.77 -2.44
CA ALA A 155 -12.71 -6.04 -3.69
C ALA A 155 -11.52 -6.59 -4.50
N GLY A 156 -10.42 -6.97 -3.85
CA GLY A 156 -9.28 -7.63 -4.49
C GLY A 156 -9.64 -9.01 -5.03
N GLY A 157 -10.44 -9.79 -4.30
CA GLY A 157 -10.98 -11.08 -4.78
C GLY A 157 -11.90 -10.91 -6.00
N MET A 158 -12.80 -9.93 -5.97
CA MET A 158 -13.64 -9.60 -7.13
C MET A 158 -12.79 -9.17 -8.33
N LEU A 159 -11.77 -8.33 -8.11
CA LEU A 159 -10.84 -7.91 -9.16
C LEU A 159 -10.10 -9.10 -9.76
N LEU A 160 -9.64 -10.03 -8.93
CA LEU A 160 -8.96 -11.26 -9.38
C LEU A 160 -9.90 -12.12 -10.24
N LEU A 161 -11.17 -12.29 -9.83
CA LEU A 161 -12.16 -13.01 -10.62
C LEU A 161 -12.40 -12.35 -11.98
N VAL A 162 -12.53 -11.02 -12.03
CA VAL A 162 -12.72 -10.28 -13.29
C VAL A 162 -11.52 -10.47 -14.23
N PHE A 163 -10.29 -10.38 -13.71
CA PHE A 163 -9.10 -10.59 -14.54
C PHE A 163 -8.95 -12.04 -14.99
N SER A 164 -9.40 -13.00 -14.17
CA SER A 164 -9.41 -14.41 -14.54
C SER A 164 -10.44 -14.72 -15.61
N THR A 165 -11.66 -14.19 -15.51
CA THR A 165 -12.71 -14.42 -16.52
C THR A 165 -12.40 -13.75 -17.86
N MET A 166 -11.65 -12.65 -17.85
CA MET A 166 -11.10 -12.03 -19.07
C MET A 166 -9.95 -12.82 -19.71
N GLY A 167 -9.48 -13.90 -19.06
CA GLY A 167 -8.33 -14.69 -19.51
C GLY A 167 -6.98 -13.98 -19.35
N TRP A 168 -6.95 -12.86 -18.62
CA TRP A 168 -5.72 -12.10 -18.39
C TRP A 168 -4.88 -12.70 -17.26
N LEU A 169 -5.52 -13.41 -16.32
CA LEU A 169 -4.86 -14.14 -15.23
C LEU A 169 -5.28 -15.61 -15.21
N ASP A 170 -4.29 -16.50 -15.21
CA ASP A 170 -4.51 -17.92 -14.93
C ASP A 170 -4.25 -18.21 -13.46
N ILE A 171 -5.34 -18.41 -12.71
CA ILE A 171 -5.32 -18.74 -11.28
C ILE A 171 -4.55 -20.03 -11.01
N ASN A 172 -4.59 -21.01 -11.93
CA ASN A 172 -3.87 -22.27 -11.77
C ASN A 172 -2.36 -22.06 -11.87
N SER A 173 -1.92 -21.20 -12.80
CA SER A 173 -0.51 -20.82 -12.92
C SER A 173 -0.01 -20.10 -11.66
N MET A 174 -0.82 -19.19 -11.10
CA MET A 174 -0.49 -18.49 -9.85
C MET A 174 -0.41 -19.47 -8.68
N ALA A 175 -1.36 -20.41 -8.57
CA ALA A 175 -1.37 -21.44 -7.53
C ALA A 175 -0.13 -22.35 -7.62
N GLN A 176 0.32 -22.68 -8.83
CA GLN A 176 1.55 -23.43 -9.05
C GLN A 176 2.80 -22.65 -8.62
N SER A 177 2.90 -21.35 -8.97
CA SER A 177 4.01 -20.49 -8.50
C SER A 177 4.05 -20.39 -6.98
N PHE A 178 2.90 -20.25 -6.32
CA PHE A 178 2.82 -20.29 -4.86
C PHE A 178 3.25 -21.63 -4.27
N GLN A 179 2.82 -22.76 -4.86
CA GLN A 179 3.24 -24.08 -4.41
C GLN A 179 4.74 -24.28 -4.57
N GLN A 180 5.33 -23.85 -5.68
CA GLN A 180 6.78 -23.94 -5.91
C GLN A 180 7.58 -23.24 -4.81
N ILE A 181 7.13 -22.07 -4.34
CA ILE A 181 7.76 -21.33 -3.25
C ILE A 181 7.62 -22.06 -1.91
N LEU A 182 6.47 -22.69 -1.64
CA LEU A 182 6.24 -23.48 -0.43
C LEU A 182 6.98 -24.82 -0.45
N THR A 183 7.23 -25.38 -1.63
CA THR A 183 7.92 -26.66 -1.83
C THR A 183 9.40 -26.52 -2.14
N ILE A 184 9.98 -25.31 -2.10
CA ILE A 184 11.45 -25.18 -2.11
C ILE A 184 11.94 -26.04 -0.94
N PRO A 185 12.58 -27.19 -1.20
CA PRO A 185 13.07 -28.01 -0.12
C PRO A 185 14.13 -27.20 0.61
N ALA A 186 14.29 -27.43 1.90
CA ALA A 186 15.46 -27.01 2.68
C ALA A 186 16.79 -27.66 2.19
N ALA A 187 16.93 -27.89 0.88
CA ALA A 187 18.06 -28.54 0.22
C ALA A 187 19.09 -27.54 -0.33
N GLU A 188 18.84 -26.22 -0.24
CA GLU A 188 19.84 -25.19 -0.55
C GLU A 188 20.39 -24.45 0.69
N THR A 189 20.12 -24.93 1.91
CA THR A 189 21.03 -24.69 3.03
C THR A 189 22.12 -25.75 2.98
N GLY A 190 23.04 -25.59 2.05
CA GLY A 190 24.29 -26.33 2.01
C GLY A 190 25.08 -26.07 3.30
N MET A 191 24.84 -26.87 4.34
CA MET A 191 25.88 -27.19 5.31
C MET A 191 26.81 -28.20 4.65
N ARG A 192 27.89 -27.68 4.07
CA ARG A 192 29.19 -28.33 4.06
C ARG A 192 30.09 -27.59 5.03
#